data_AF-A0A6I3C178-F1
#
_entry.id   AF-A0A6I3C178-F1
#
_cell.length_a   1.000
_cell.length_b   1.000
_cell.length_c   1.000
_cell.angle_alpha   90.00
_cell.angle_beta   90.00
_cell.angle_gamma   90.00
#
_symmetry.space_group_name_H-M   'P 1'
#
loop_
_entity.id
_entity.type
_entity.pdbx_description
1 polymer ?
#
loop_
_entity_poly.entity_id
_entity_poly.type
_entity_poly.pdbx_seq_one_letter_code
_entity_poly.pdbx_strand_id
1 'polypeptide(L)'
;MANDDRAIDAADDWGLRPDDDMFHPPESSDPWWTETIWFSWMVPERNLLGYWYTVFRPNIGVVFGGVLVFDHTAVLPWEIPVFDWNWHQPMPAGGVDLRDLNVLNDMTLQCVEHGRRFRFGYTAEHVAFDLTYEA
;
A
#
# COMPACT_ATOMS: atom_id res chain seq x y z
N MET A 1 -3.49 -40.26 -7.42
CA MET A 1 -3.55 -39.44 -6.20
C MET A 1 -4.29 -38.18 -6.59
N ALA A 2 -5.56 -38.08 -6.20
CA ALA A 2 -6.33 -36.86 -6.38
C ALA A 2 -5.77 -35.85 -5.39
N ASN A 3 -5.27 -34.72 -5.89
CA ASN A 3 -4.80 -33.64 -5.04
C ASN A 3 -6.02 -32.96 -4.43
N ASP A 4 -5.91 -32.68 -3.14
CA ASP A 4 -6.95 -32.16 -2.27
C ASP A 4 -7.18 -30.67 -2.53
N ASP A 5 -7.99 -30.32 -3.53
CA ASP A 5 -8.34 -28.94 -3.89
C ASP A 5 -9.47 -28.36 -3.00
N ARG A 6 -9.54 -28.68 -1.69
CA ARG A 6 -10.67 -28.28 -0.82
C ARG A 6 -10.29 -27.59 0.48
N ALA A 7 -9.21 -26.80 0.50
CA ALA A 7 -8.82 -26.07 1.71
C ALA A 7 -8.32 -24.62 1.47
N ILE A 8 -8.92 -23.86 0.54
CA ILE A 8 -8.52 -22.45 0.30
C ILE A 8 -9.72 -21.46 0.32
N ASP A 9 -10.95 -21.90 0.58
CA ASP A 9 -12.14 -21.13 0.14
C ASP A 9 -13.08 -20.66 1.27
N ALA A 10 -12.67 -20.78 2.53
CA ALA A 10 -13.49 -20.30 3.64
C ALA A 10 -13.13 -18.84 3.95
N ALA A 11 -14.09 -17.95 3.73
CA ALA A 11 -14.04 -16.60 4.27
C ALA A 11 -13.86 -16.66 5.80
N ASP A 12 -13.11 -15.71 6.35
CA ASP A 12 -12.96 -15.57 7.79
C ASP A 12 -14.27 -15.08 8.46
N ASP A 13 -14.23 -14.85 9.77
CA ASP A 13 -15.40 -14.38 10.53
C ASP A 13 -15.96 -13.03 10.03
N TRP A 14 -15.19 -12.29 9.21
CA TRP A 14 -15.54 -10.99 8.64
C TRP A 14 -15.98 -11.10 7.17
N GLY A 15 -15.99 -12.31 6.60
CA GLY A 15 -16.32 -12.53 5.19
C GLY A 15 -15.15 -12.34 4.23
N LEU A 16 -13.93 -12.07 4.74
CA LEU A 16 -12.75 -11.82 3.94
C LEU A 16 -12.12 -13.14 3.49
N ARG A 17 -11.69 -13.19 2.23
CA ARG A 17 -10.97 -14.29 1.61
C ARG A 17 -9.51 -13.92 1.43
N PRO A 18 -8.58 -14.89 1.43
CA PRO A 18 -7.16 -14.63 1.19
C PRO A 18 -6.85 -13.80 -0.07
N ASP A 19 -7.70 -13.90 -1.10
CA ASP A 19 -7.56 -13.15 -2.34
C ASP A 19 -7.94 -11.66 -2.20
N ASP A 20 -8.68 -11.26 -1.15
CA ASP A 20 -9.01 -9.86 -0.87
C ASP A 20 -7.78 -9.04 -0.45
N ASP A 21 -6.71 -9.70 0.02
CA ASP A 21 -5.42 -9.06 0.30
C ASP A 21 -4.51 -8.98 -0.95
N MET A 22 -4.94 -9.53 -2.09
CA MET A 22 -4.20 -9.48 -3.35
C MET A 22 -4.58 -8.24 -4.18
N PHE A 23 -3.84 -8.02 -5.26
CA PHE A 23 -4.22 -7.03 -6.27
C PHE A 23 -5.45 -7.52 -7.04
N HIS A 24 -6.46 -6.67 -7.16
CA HIS A 24 -7.73 -7.00 -7.82
C HIS A 24 -7.64 -6.68 -9.33
N PRO A 25 -7.73 -7.71 -10.20
CA PRO A 25 -7.70 -7.48 -11.64
C PRO A 25 -8.85 -6.56 -12.08
N PRO A 26 -8.62 -5.67 -13.04
CA PRO A 26 -9.67 -4.78 -13.53
C PRO A 26 -10.81 -5.57 -14.17
N GLU A 27 -12.05 -5.27 -13.78
CA GLU A 27 -13.25 -5.93 -14.32
C GLU A 27 -13.73 -5.30 -15.64
N SER A 28 -13.13 -4.17 -16.03
CA SER A 28 -13.47 -3.43 -17.25
C SER A 28 -12.23 -2.74 -17.83
N SER A 29 -12.36 -2.19 -19.05
CA SER A 29 -11.31 -1.41 -19.69
C SER A 29 -11.38 0.10 -19.36
N ASP A 30 -12.08 0.51 -18.29
CA ASP A 30 -12.17 1.91 -17.90
C ASP A 30 -10.76 2.45 -17.58
N PRO A 31 -10.25 3.48 -18.29
CA PRO A 31 -8.93 4.04 -18.00
C PRO A 31 -8.79 4.60 -16.58
N TRP A 32 -9.91 4.84 -15.88
CA TRP A 32 -9.93 5.34 -14.50
C TRP A 32 -10.05 4.23 -13.44
N TRP A 33 -10.10 2.95 -13.84
CA TRP A 33 -10.04 1.84 -12.88
C TRP A 33 -8.83 1.99 -11.96
N THR A 34 -9.09 1.98 -10.66
CA THR A 34 -8.09 2.35 -9.65
C THR A 34 -8.20 1.42 -8.46
N GLU A 35 -7.04 0.92 -8.02
CA GLU A 35 -6.89 0.24 -6.72
C GLU A 35 -5.88 1.00 -5.88
N THR A 36 -6.15 1.11 -4.58
CA THR A 36 -5.35 1.90 -3.66
C THR A 36 -4.99 1.10 -2.43
N ILE A 37 -3.81 1.38 -1.88
CA ILE A 37 -3.45 0.95 -0.53
C ILE A 37 -2.99 2.17 0.23
N TRP A 38 -3.49 2.30 1.44
CA TRP A 38 -3.21 3.44 2.29
C TRP A 38 -3.00 3.02 3.74
N PHE A 39 -1.88 3.46 4.30
CA PHE A 39 -1.64 3.43 5.73
C PHE A 39 -1.39 4.85 6.22
N SER A 40 -1.82 5.12 7.45
CA SER A 40 -1.46 6.32 8.18
C SER A 40 -0.99 5.97 9.59
N TRP A 41 -0.10 6.78 10.13
CA TRP A 41 0.38 6.66 11.50
C TRP A 41 0.59 8.03 12.11
N MET A 42 0.55 8.10 13.44
CA MET A 42 0.82 9.33 14.19
C MET A 42 1.97 9.10 15.17
N VAL A 43 2.77 10.15 15.38
CA VAL A 43 3.72 10.24 16.51
C VAL A 43 3.30 11.45 17.34
N PRO A 44 2.32 11.31 18.26
CA PRO A 44 1.70 12.44 18.94
C PRO A 44 2.67 13.32 19.71
N GLU A 45 3.68 12.72 20.35
CA GLU A 45 4.71 13.44 21.13
C GLU A 45 5.58 14.35 20.26
N ARG A 46 5.52 14.16 18.94
CA ARG A 46 6.24 14.95 17.93
C ARG A 46 5.30 15.78 17.06
N ASN A 47 3.99 15.71 17.29
CA ASN A 47 2.95 16.30 16.44
C ASN A 47 3.10 15.90 14.96
N LEU A 48 3.41 14.62 14.69
CA LEU A 48 3.58 14.11 13.33
C LEU A 48 2.42 13.22 12.90
N LEU A 49 2.03 13.35 11.64
CA LEU A 49 1.13 12.46 10.92
C LEU A 49 1.86 12.00 9.65
N GLY A 50 1.98 10.70 9.46
CA GLY A 50 2.58 10.12 8.25
C GLY A 50 1.54 9.37 7.42
N TYR A 51 1.65 9.50 6.10
CA TYR A 51 0.91 8.76 5.09
C TYR A 51 1.87 7.94 4.23
N TRP A 52 1.47 6.69 3.98
CA TRP A 52 2.07 5.79 3.00
C TRP A 52 0.94 5.41 2.05
N TYR A 53 1.06 5.78 0.77
CA TYR A 53 -0.04 5.65 -0.17
C TYR A 53 0.41 5.22 -1.55
N THR A 54 -0.25 4.23 -2.11
CA THR A 54 -0.04 3.77 -3.49
C THR A 54 -1.36 3.72 -4.24
N VAL A 55 -1.32 4.11 -5.51
CA VAL A 55 -2.46 4.09 -6.42
C VAL A 55 -2.04 3.39 -7.71
N PHE A 56 -2.74 2.32 -8.05
CA PHE A 56 -2.52 1.51 -9.24
C PHE A 56 -3.64 1.76 -10.24
N ARG A 57 -3.26 2.02 -11.49
CA ARG A 57 -4.16 2.18 -12.64
C ARG A 57 -3.75 1.20 -13.74
N PRO A 58 -4.15 -0.09 -13.63
CA PRO A 58 -3.64 -1.15 -14.49
C PRO A 58 -4.00 -0.94 -15.96
N ASN A 59 -5.19 -0.42 -16.26
CA ASN A 59 -5.68 -0.21 -17.64
C ASN A 59 -4.87 0.80 -18.45
N ILE A 60 -4.11 1.67 -17.78
CA ILE A 60 -3.20 2.63 -18.43
C ILE A 60 -1.73 2.36 -18.07
N GLY A 61 -1.43 1.27 -17.35
CA GLY A 61 -0.07 0.86 -17.02
C GLY A 61 0.66 1.78 -16.04
N VAL A 62 -0.07 2.50 -15.19
CA VAL A 62 0.50 3.53 -14.29
C VAL A 62 0.33 3.16 -12.82
N VAL A 63 1.37 3.40 -12.03
CA VAL A 63 1.33 3.49 -10.56
C VAL A 63 1.83 4.88 -10.12
N PHE A 64 1.24 5.43 -9.06
CA PHE A 64 1.71 6.67 -8.43
C PHE A 64 1.42 6.64 -6.93
N GLY A 65 2.07 7.50 -6.18
CA GLY A 65 1.99 7.48 -4.72
C GLY A 65 3.31 7.90 -4.08
N GLY A 66 3.41 7.66 -2.79
CA GLY A 66 4.56 8.09 -2.03
C GLY A 66 4.33 8.13 -0.53
N VAL A 67 5.25 8.84 0.13
CA VAL A 67 5.25 9.09 1.56
C VAL A 67 5.13 10.58 1.80
N LEU A 68 4.17 10.95 2.63
CA LEU A 68 4.02 12.31 3.13
C LEU A 68 4.11 12.28 4.66
N VAL A 69 4.88 13.19 5.25
CA VAL A 69 4.90 13.39 6.71
C VAL A 69 4.59 14.84 6.99
N PHE A 70 3.50 15.06 7.72
CA PHE A 70 3.00 16.35 8.14
C PHE A 70 3.43 16.62 9.58
N ASP A 71 3.66 17.89 9.89
CA ASP A 71 3.75 18.37 11.26
C ASP A 71 2.69 19.46 11.53
N HIS A 72 2.62 19.90 12.78
CA HIS A 72 1.71 20.97 13.21
C HIS A 72 2.05 22.39 12.69
N THR A 73 3.18 22.59 12.01
CA THR A 73 3.67 23.91 11.59
C THR A 73 3.40 24.22 10.13
N ALA A 74 3.35 23.19 9.27
CA ALA A 74 3.10 23.35 7.84
C ALA A 74 1.66 23.81 7.57
N VAL A 75 1.52 24.87 6.77
CA VAL A 75 0.22 25.36 6.27
C VAL A 75 0.09 25.22 4.76
N LEU A 76 1.20 24.93 4.07
CA LEU A 76 1.27 24.68 2.64
C LEU A 76 1.90 23.30 2.35
N PRO A 77 1.52 22.63 1.25
CA PRO A 77 2.00 21.27 0.97
C PRO A 77 3.51 21.11 0.84
N TRP A 78 4.25 22.16 0.47
CA TRP A 78 5.71 22.13 0.33
C TRP A 78 6.46 22.46 1.63
N GLU A 79 5.75 22.79 2.71
CA GLU A 79 6.32 23.06 4.03
C GLU A 79 6.38 21.80 4.90
N ILE A 80 5.76 20.71 4.46
CA ILE A 80 5.70 19.47 5.24
C ILE A 80 7.11 18.84 5.35
N PRO A 81 7.45 18.21 6.49
CA PRO A 81 8.75 17.59 6.70
C PRO A 81 9.19 16.59 5.63
N VAL A 82 8.24 15.83 5.08
CA VAL A 82 8.52 14.86 4.01
C VAL A 82 7.47 15.01 2.94
N PHE A 83 7.91 15.37 1.74
CA PHE A 83 7.17 15.24 0.50
C PHE A 83 7.99 14.37 -0.44
N ASP A 84 7.78 13.05 -0.40
CA ASP A 84 8.36 12.13 -1.37
C ASP A 84 7.23 11.50 -2.17
N TRP A 85 7.08 11.92 -3.42
CA TRP A 85 5.94 11.52 -4.24
C TRP A 85 6.34 11.25 -5.68
N ASN A 86 6.04 10.04 -6.12
CA ASN A 86 6.27 9.55 -7.44
C ASN A 86 5.00 9.67 -8.28
N TRP A 87 5.09 10.42 -9.37
CA TRP A 87 3.99 10.60 -10.33
C TRP A 87 4.22 9.72 -11.56
N HIS A 88 3.14 9.13 -12.09
CA HIS A 88 3.12 8.45 -13.39
C HIS A 88 4.24 7.43 -13.62
N GLN A 89 4.52 6.60 -12.62
CA GLN A 89 5.51 5.53 -12.75
C GLN A 89 4.93 4.33 -13.52
N PRO A 90 5.76 3.56 -14.24
CA PRO A 90 5.29 2.35 -14.88
C PRO A 90 4.88 1.30 -13.84
N MET A 91 3.79 0.58 -14.12
CA MET A 91 3.43 -0.62 -13.33
C MET A 91 4.59 -1.64 -13.34
N PRO A 92 4.82 -2.37 -12.23
CA PRO A 92 5.81 -3.44 -12.19
C PRO A 92 5.56 -4.51 -13.27
N ALA A 93 6.60 -4.85 -14.04
CA ALA A 93 6.47 -5.77 -15.17
C ALA A 93 6.13 -7.22 -14.77
N GLY A 94 6.43 -7.60 -13.52
CA GLY A 94 6.13 -8.93 -12.96
C GLY A 94 4.71 -9.10 -12.44
N GLY A 95 3.85 -8.09 -12.58
CA GLY A 95 2.57 -8.01 -11.88
C GLY A 95 2.71 -7.36 -10.50
N VAL A 96 1.58 -7.24 -9.81
CA VAL A 96 1.48 -6.63 -8.48
C VAL A 96 0.84 -7.65 -7.55
N ASP A 97 1.49 -7.92 -6.42
CA ASP A 97 0.92 -8.69 -5.31
C ASP A 97 0.90 -7.77 -4.08
N LEU A 98 -0.30 -7.48 -3.56
CA LEU A 98 -0.46 -6.56 -2.44
C LEU A 98 -0.12 -7.19 -1.08
N ARG A 99 0.18 -8.50 -1.06
CA ARG A 99 0.67 -9.21 0.12
C ARG A 99 2.19 -9.14 0.29
N ASP A 100 2.92 -8.82 -0.78
CA ASP A 100 4.38 -8.66 -0.78
C ASP A 100 4.79 -7.69 -1.89
N LEU A 101 4.76 -6.41 -1.56
CA LEU A 101 4.97 -5.31 -2.49
C LEU A 101 6.29 -4.61 -2.20
N ASN A 102 7.05 -4.33 -3.26
CA ASN A 102 8.07 -3.29 -3.27
C ASN A 102 7.87 -2.43 -4.52
N VAL A 103 7.61 -1.13 -4.32
CA VAL A 103 7.29 -0.19 -5.41
C VAL A 103 7.75 1.23 -5.06
N LEU A 104 7.77 2.14 -6.04
CA LEU A 104 7.92 3.59 -5.83
C LEU A 104 9.09 4.00 -4.90
N ASN A 105 10.31 3.52 -5.18
CA ASN A 105 11.52 3.77 -4.40
C ASN A 105 11.50 3.09 -3.01
N ASP A 106 11.42 1.75 -2.99
CA ASP A 106 11.48 0.96 -1.75
C ASP A 106 10.34 1.25 -0.74
N MET A 107 9.16 1.61 -1.23
CA MET A 107 7.92 1.49 -0.46
C MET A 107 7.55 0.02 -0.37
N THR A 108 7.59 -0.53 0.84
CA THR A 108 7.37 -1.95 1.11
C THR A 108 6.07 -2.21 1.83
N LEU A 109 5.41 -3.32 1.50
CA LEU A 109 4.24 -3.85 2.21
C LEU A 109 4.31 -5.37 2.26
N GLN A 110 3.96 -5.93 3.41
CA GLN A 110 3.81 -7.36 3.62
C GLN A 110 2.53 -7.64 4.42
N CYS A 111 1.66 -8.52 3.89
CA CYS A 111 0.59 -9.12 4.67
C CYS A 111 1.19 -10.20 5.58
N VAL A 112 1.09 -10.00 6.89
CA VAL A 112 1.62 -10.90 7.93
C VAL A 112 0.53 -11.86 8.42
N GLU A 113 -0.70 -11.37 8.54
CA GLU A 113 -1.89 -12.15 8.85
C GLU A 113 -3.05 -11.61 8.01
N HIS A 114 -3.71 -12.52 7.29
CA HIS A 114 -4.82 -12.22 6.37
C HIS A 114 -5.82 -11.25 6.99
N GLY A 115 -6.06 -10.12 6.30
CA GLY A 115 -7.04 -9.10 6.69
C GLY A 115 -6.80 -8.39 8.02
N ARG A 116 -5.68 -8.65 8.71
CA ARG A 116 -5.49 -8.25 10.12
C ARG A 116 -4.18 -7.57 10.43
N ARG A 117 -3.08 -8.05 9.85
CA ARG A 117 -1.75 -7.58 10.21
C ARG A 117 -0.91 -7.33 8.98
N PHE A 118 -0.42 -6.10 8.87
CA PHE A 118 0.35 -5.65 7.73
C PHE A 118 1.61 -4.94 8.21
N ARG A 119 2.76 -5.32 7.67
CA ARG A 119 4.03 -4.62 7.88
C ARG A 119 4.30 -3.75 6.66
N PHE A 120 4.58 -2.47 6.86
CA PHE A 120 4.86 -1.56 5.77
C PHE A 120 6.01 -0.63 6.14
N GLY A 121 6.76 -0.21 5.13
CA GLY A 121 7.98 0.55 5.36
C GLY A 121 8.39 1.39 4.18
N TYR A 122 9.36 2.23 4.45
CA TYR A 122 9.96 3.12 3.47
C TYR A 122 11.33 3.55 3.97
N THR A 123 12.31 3.65 3.07
CA THR A 123 13.65 4.15 3.38
C THR A 123 14.10 5.12 2.30
N ALA A 124 14.37 6.36 2.71
CA ALA A 124 14.99 7.40 1.91
C ALA A 124 16.05 8.13 2.74
N GLU A 125 16.74 9.10 2.14
CA GLU A 125 17.84 9.81 2.79
C GLU A 125 17.43 10.52 4.10
N HIS A 126 16.22 11.09 4.14
CA HIS A 126 15.76 11.93 5.25
C HIS A 126 14.63 11.33 6.08
N VAL A 127 14.13 10.16 5.68
CA VAL A 127 13.03 9.48 6.37
C VAL A 127 13.20 7.96 6.22
N ALA A 128 13.05 7.25 7.33
CA ALA A 128 12.97 5.80 7.32
C ALA A 128 11.98 5.36 8.39
N PHE A 129 11.13 4.41 8.04
CA PHE A 129 10.25 3.75 9.00
C PHE A 129 9.93 2.32 8.55
N ASP A 130 9.61 1.51 9.55
CA ASP A 130 9.18 0.14 9.42
C ASP A 130 8.14 -0.08 10.51
N LEU A 131 6.89 -0.19 10.09
CA LEU A 131 5.72 -0.14 10.95
C LEU A 131 4.87 -1.39 10.75
N THR A 132 4.13 -1.75 11.79
CA THR A 132 3.13 -2.82 11.72
C THR A 132 1.78 -2.23 12.10
N TYR A 133 0.80 -2.42 11.22
CA TYR A 133 -0.61 -2.23 11.51
C TYR A 133 -1.22 -3.54 12.00
N GLU A 134 -2.03 -3.47 13.06
CA GLU A 134 -2.81 -4.56 13.64
C GLU A 134 -4.24 -4.02 13.88
N ALA A 135 -5.24 -4.74 13.37
CA ALA A 135 -6.66 -4.38 13.47
C ALA A 135 -7.31 -4.73 14.82
#